data_AF-A0A9D8KXH0-F1
#
_entry.id   AF-A0A9D8KXH0-F1
#
_cell.length_a   1.000
_cell.length_b   1.000
_cell.length_c   1.000
_cell.angle_alpha   90.00
_cell.angle_beta   90.00
_cell.angle_gamma   90.00
#
_symmetry.space_group_name_H-M   'P 1'
#
loop_
_entity.id
_entity.type
_entity.pdbx_description
1 polymer ?
#
loop_
_entity_poly.entity_id
_entity_poly.type
_entity_poly.pdbx_seq_one_letter_code
_entity_poly.pdbx_strand_id
1 'polypeptide(L)'
;MAERRHRAGTAGRAAGGQRRGQEAVSRTDDAGAGHARILAVIRAIPRGQVMGYGEVAAKAGLPGRARLVAKLLGANEDRSLPWHRVLRSDGRIAMSEGSAGWREQGQRLRAEGVQVENGRVRRQRPARDLDAEIWAPR
;
A
#
# COMPACT_ATOMS: atom_id res chain seq x y z
N MET A 1 24.31 -39.91 -68.26
CA MET A 1 25.26 -39.67 -67.14
C MET A 1 25.23 -38.18 -66.85
N ALA A 2 24.98 -37.63 -65.67
CA ALA A 2 24.60 -38.17 -64.37
C ALA A 2 23.80 -37.08 -63.63
N GLU A 3 22.73 -37.48 -62.96
CA GLU A 3 21.96 -36.71 -61.97
C GLU A 3 22.81 -36.19 -60.82
N ARG A 4 22.39 -35.05 -60.23
CA ARG A 4 22.51 -34.68 -58.80
C ARG A 4 21.69 -33.40 -58.56
N ARG A 5 20.42 -33.50 -58.17
CA ARG A 5 19.85 -33.61 -56.81
C ARG A 5 20.04 -32.37 -55.90
N HIS A 6 18.88 -31.74 -55.63
CA HIS A 6 18.41 -31.09 -54.39
C HIS A 6 19.19 -29.92 -53.77
N ARG A 7 18.50 -28.79 -53.58
CA ARG A 7 18.11 -28.32 -52.23
C ARG A 7 17.04 -27.22 -52.27
N ALA A 8 16.10 -27.35 -51.34
CA ALA A 8 15.00 -26.44 -51.04
C ALA A 8 15.50 -25.14 -50.39
N GLY A 9 14.72 -24.06 -50.55
CA GLY A 9 14.90 -22.79 -49.86
C GLY A 9 13.55 -22.10 -49.67
N THR A 10 12.95 -22.33 -48.52
CA THR A 10 11.68 -21.81 -48.00
C THR A 10 11.71 -20.31 -47.71
N ALA A 11 10.54 -19.69 -47.96
CA ALA A 11 9.87 -18.58 -47.26
C ALA A 11 10.67 -17.66 -46.31
N GLY A 12 10.49 -16.34 -46.48
CA GLY A 12 10.92 -15.34 -45.51
C GLY A 12 10.23 -13.98 -45.69
N ARG A 13 8.92 -13.93 -45.44
CA ARG A 13 8.12 -12.69 -45.36
C ARG A 13 8.57 -11.91 -44.11
N ALA A 14 9.35 -10.85 -44.29
CA ALA A 14 9.75 -9.97 -43.20
C ALA A 14 8.61 -8.97 -42.89
N ALA A 15 7.74 -9.34 -41.95
CA ALA A 15 6.83 -8.43 -41.29
C ALA A 15 7.18 -8.39 -39.80
N GLY A 16 7.23 -7.18 -39.23
CA GLY A 16 7.12 -6.98 -37.78
C GLY A 16 8.44 -6.70 -37.06
N GLY A 17 8.95 -5.49 -37.23
CA GLY A 17 9.99 -4.93 -36.37
C GLY A 17 9.61 -3.55 -35.87
N GLN A 18 8.59 -3.43 -35.02
CA GLN A 18 8.32 -2.19 -34.27
C GLN A 18 7.41 -2.43 -33.05
N ARG A 19 7.84 -3.22 -32.06
CA ARG A 19 7.16 -3.31 -30.74
C ARG A 19 8.15 -3.61 -29.59
N ARG A 20 9.16 -2.77 -29.38
CA ARG A 20 10.07 -2.87 -28.21
C ARG A 20 10.22 -1.61 -27.35
N GLY A 21 9.59 -0.49 -27.75
CA GLY A 21 9.76 0.80 -27.07
C GLY A 21 8.69 1.20 -26.05
N GLN A 22 7.57 0.46 -25.95
CA GLN A 22 6.39 0.90 -25.18
C GLN A 22 6.26 0.27 -23.78
N GLU A 23 7.00 -0.79 -23.45
CA GLU A 23 6.87 -1.51 -22.16
C GLU A 23 7.71 -0.95 -20.99
N ALA A 24 8.67 -0.08 -21.27
CA ALA A 24 9.58 0.46 -20.25
C ALA A 24 9.02 1.71 -19.56
N VAL A 25 8.26 2.54 -20.30
CA VAL A 25 7.73 3.82 -19.83
C VAL A 25 6.54 3.62 -18.87
N SER A 26 5.66 2.64 -19.12
CA SER A 26 4.48 2.42 -18.28
C SER A 26 4.80 1.98 -16.84
N ARG A 27 5.91 1.28 -16.62
CA ARG A 27 6.25 0.71 -15.29
C ARG A 27 6.66 1.75 -14.26
N THR A 28 7.28 2.85 -14.68
CA THR A 28 7.68 3.94 -13.77
C THR A 28 6.47 4.78 -13.37
N ASP A 29 5.53 4.98 -14.28
CA ASP A 29 4.30 5.74 -14.05
C ASP A 29 3.35 4.98 -13.12
N ASP A 30 3.24 3.66 -13.29
CA ASP A 30 2.46 2.78 -12.40
C ASP A 30 2.98 2.78 -10.96
N ALA A 31 4.31 2.81 -10.79
CA ALA A 31 4.94 2.87 -9.46
C ALA A 31 4.66 4.22 -8.78
N GLY A 32 4.79 5.33 -9.52
CA GLY A 32 4.42 6.66 -9.04
C GLY A 32 2.93 6.78 -8.68
N ALA A 33 2.06 6.26 -9.54
CA ALA A 33 0.61 6.20 -9.31
C ALA A 33 0.25 5.32 -8.10
N GLY A 34 1.01 4.26 -7.83
CA GLY A 34 0.87 3.44 -6.64
C GLY A 34 1.21 4.19 -5.35
N HIS A 35 2.31 4.95 -5.35
CA HIS A 35 2.72 5.78 -4.21
C HIS A 35 1.70 6.87 -3.87
N ALA A 36 1.20 7.58 -4.89
CA ALA A 36 0.19 8.62 -4.70
C ALA A 36 -1.10 8.07 -4.06
N ARG A 37 -1.54 6.87 -4.49
CA ARG A 37 -2.70 6.18 -3.90
C ARG A 37 -2.48 5.78 -2.46
N ILE A 38 -1.30 5.26 -2.10
CA ILE A 38 -0.96 4.95 -0.70
C ILE A 38 -1.06 6.20 0.17
N LEU A 39 -0.45 7.31 -0.28
CA LEU A 39 -0.48 8.57 0.45
C LEU A 39 -1.90 9.12 0.59
N ALA A 40 -2.72 9.03 -0.45
CA ALA A 40 -4.13 9.43 -0.41
C ALA A 40 -4.93 8.62 0.63
N VAL A 41 -4.75 7.29 0.66
CA VAL A 41 -5.38 6.43 1.66
C VAL A 41 -4.97 6.81 3.08
N ILE A 42 -3.69 7.07 3.32
CA ILE A 42 -3.19 7.45 4.65
C ILE A 42 -3.80 8.79 5.09
N ARG A 43 -3.86 9.78 4.20
CA ARG A 43 -4.52 11.08 4.50
C ARG A 43 -6.01 10.94 4.79
N ALA A 44 -6.67 9.95 4.19
CA ALA A 44 -8.09 9.68 4.40
C ALA A 44 -8.40 8.93 5.72
N ILE A 45 -7.41 8.42 6.45
CA ILE A 45 -7.65 7.79 7.75
C ILE A 45 -8.14 8.86 8.72
N PRO A 46 -9.36 8.75 9.29
CA PRO A 46 -9.89 9.78 10.18
C PRO A 46 -9.06 9.94 11.46
N ARG A 47 -9.14 11.12 12.08
CA ARG A 47 -8.56 11.36 13.40
C ARG A 47 -9.15 10.37 14.42
N GLY A 48 -8.30 9.79 15.26
CA GLY A 48 -8.70 8.80 16.27
C GLY A 48 -8.87 7.38 15.73
N GLN A 49 -8.72 7.17 14.40
CA GLN A 49 -8.75 5.86 13.78
C GLN A 49 -7.35 5.43 13.34
N VAL A 50 -7.16 4.12 13.24
CA VAL A 50 -5.90 3.49 12.85
C VAL A 50 -6.12 2.42 11.80
N MET A 51 -5.08 2.14 11.01
CA MET A 51 -5.11 1.15 9.96
C MET A 51 -3.79 0.39 9.86
N GLY A 52 -3.84 -0.88 9.51
CA GLY A 52 -2.66 -1.71 9.29
C GLY A 52 -1.98 -1.42 7.96
N TYR A 53 -0.66 -1.61 7.87
CA TYR A 53 0.08 -1.47 6.60
C TYR A 53 -0.52 -2.27 5.44
N GLY A 54 -1.00 -3.49 5.71
CA GLY A 54 -1.64 -4.34 4.69
C GLY A 54 -3.00 -3.82 4.26
N GLU A 55 -3.79 -3.28 5.19
CA GLU A 55 -5.09 -2.66 4.91
C GLU A 55 -4.93 -1.39 4.07
N VAL A 56 -3.92 -0.56 4.39
CA VAL A 56 -3.56 0.62 3.58
C VAL A 56 -3.20 0.19 2.16
N ALA A 57 -2.34 -0.81 2.00
CA ALA A 57 -1.93 -1.31 0.69
C ALA A 57 -3.14 -1.86 -0.10
N ALA A 58 -4.02 -2.61 0.53
CA ALA A 58 -5.24 -3.12 -0.09
C ALA A 58 -6.17 -1.98 -0.55
N LYS A 59 -6.43 -0.98 0.31
CA LYS A 59 -7.24 0.20 -0.05
C LYS A 59 -6.62 1.06 -1.15
N ALA A 60 -5.30 1.05 -1.29
CA ALA A 60 -4.60 1.72 -2.39
C ALA A 60 -4.65 0.93 -3.72
N GLY A 61 -5.30 -0.24 -3.76
CA GLY A 61 -5.34 -1.12 -4.93
C GLY A 61 -4.05 -1.92 -5.13
N LEU A 62 -3.25 -2.10 -4.08
CA LEU A 62 -1.96 -2.78 -4.07
C LEU A 62 -1.93 -3.90 -3.01
N PRO A 63 -2.84 -4.90 -3.07
CA PRO A 63 -2.91 -5.96 -2.07
C PRO A 63 -1.58 -6.70 -1.93
N GLY A 64 -1.22 -7.07 -0.69
CA GLY A 64 0.05 -7.73 -0.39
C GLY A 64 1.29 -6.83 -0.37
N ARG A 65 1.16 -5.52 -0.67
CA ARG A 65 2.28 -4.56 -0.71
C ARG A 65 2.50 -3.81 0.62
N ALA A 66 2.27 -4.44 1.78
CA ALA A 66 2.46 -3.82 3.09
C ALA A 66 3.88 -3.27 3.31
N ARG A 67 4.91 -4.00 2.84
CA ARG A 67 6.32 -3.58 2.92
C ARG A 67 6.61 -2.31 2.11
N LEU A 68 5.91 -2.11 1.00
CA LEU A 68 6.03 -0.89 0.20
C LEU A 68 5.52 0.32 0.98
N VAL A 69 4.38 0.19 1.67
CA VAL A 69 3.83 1.24 2.55
C VAL A 69 4.82 1.60 3.65
N ALA A 70 5.43 0.61 4.31
CA ALA A 70 6.42 0.85 5.35
C ALA A 70 7.67 1.56 4.81
N LYS A 71 8.18 1.15 3.64
CA LYS A 71 9.31 1.81 2.97
C LYS A 71 8.99 3.27 2.62
N LEU A 72 7.80 3.52 2.08
CA LEU A 72 7.35 4.85 1.69
C LEU A 72 7.23 5.76 2.92
N LEU A 73 6.65 5.27 4.02
CA LEU A 73 6.56 6.03 5.27
C LEU A 73 7.93 6.30 5.90
N GLY A 74 8.88 5.36 5.81
CA GLY A 74 10.24 5.56 6.32
C GLY A 74 11.05 6.59 5.53
N ALA A 75 10.72 6.80 4.25
CA ALA A 75 11.36 7.81 3.39
C ALA A 75 10.54 9.11 3.29
N ASN A 76 9.41 9.23 4.00
CA ASN A 76 8.52 10.37 3.90
C ASN A 76 8.99 11.53 4.78
N GLU A 77 9.21 12.69 4.17
CA GLU A 77 9.58 13.93 4.87
C GLU A 77 8.39 14.85 5.17
N ASP A 78 7.23 14.57 4.56
CA ASP A 78 6.00 15.34 4.78
C ASP A 78 5.48 15.16 6.21
N ARG A 79 5.63 16.19 7.03
CA ARG A 79 5.18 16.22 8.44
C ARG A 79 3.65 16.31 8.59
N SER A 80 2.94 16.71 7.54
CA SER A 80 1.48 16.82 7.55
C SER A 80 0.79 15.46 7.36
N LEU A 81 1.52 14.47 6.83
CA LEU A 81 1.00 13.13 6.63
C LEU A 81 0.70 12.48 8.00
N PRO A 82 -0.51 11.96 8.26
CA PRO A 82 -0.86 11.32 9.52
C PRO A 82 -0.32 9.90 9.61
N TRP A 83 0.99 9.74 9.41
CA TRP A 83 1.70 8.46 9.38
C TRP A 83 1.53 7.66 10.67
N HIS A 84 1.37 8.34 11.81
CA HIS A 84 1.22 7.73 13.14
C HIS A 84 -0.04 6.88 13.26
N ARG A 85 -1.03 7.05 12.37
CA ARG A 85 -2.26 6.25 12.28
C ARG A 85 -2.03 4.87 11.64
N VAL A 86 -0.85 4.60 11.08
CA VAL A 86 -0.53 3.33 10.43
C VAL A 86 0.24 2.40 11.37
N LEU A 87 -0.23 1.17 11.54
CA LEU A 87 0.29 0.19 12.50
C LEU A 87 0.59 -1.16 11.86
N ARG A 88 1.25 -2.04 12.62
CA ARG A 88 1.35 -3.46 12.29
C ARG A 88 -0.05 -4.12 12.31
N SER A 89 -0.15 -5.29 11.67
CA SER A 89 -1.41 -6.06 11.60
C SER A 89 -1.93 -6.50 12.98
N ASP A 90 -1.04 -6.68 13.96
CA ASP A 90 -1.38 -7.01 15.36
C ASP A 90 -1.81 -5.79 16.20
N GLY A 91 -1.81 -4.60 15.59
CA GLY A 91 -2.14 -3.34 16.25
C GLY A 91 -0.99 -2.72 17.04
N ARG A 92 0.25 -3.20 16.86
CA ARG A 92 1.43 -2.63 17.52
C ARG A 92 2.11 -1.56 16.68
N ILE A 93 2.75 -0.62 17.37
CA ILE A 93 3.74 0.30 16.79
C ILE A 93 4.88 -0.54 16.20
N ALA A 94 5.31 -0.18 14.98
CA ALA A 94 6.31 -0.96 14.26
C ALA A 94 7.75 -0.74 14.77
N MET A 95 8.02 0.44 15.33
CA MET A 95 9.33 0.85 15.82
C MET A 95 9.64 0.21 17.18
N SER A 96 10.93 0.04 17.46
CA SER A 96 11.41 -0.52 18.74
C SER A 96 10.89 0.28 19.92
N GLU A 97 10.47 -0.43 20.97
CA GLU A 97 10.00 0.17 22.22
C GLU A 97 11.08 1.09 22.81
N GLY A 98 10.65 2.27 23.28
CA GLY A 98 11.58 3.28 23.80
C GLY A 98 12.42 4.02 22.76
N SER A 99 12.26 3.77 21.46
CA SER A 99 12.86 4.61 20.42
C SER A 99 12.17 5.99 20.34
N ALA A 100 12.85 6.97 19.72
CA ALA A 100 12.27 8.29 19.50
C ALA A 100 10.97 8.24 18.68
N GLY A 101 10.97 7.48 17.59
CA GLY A 101 9.79 7.32 16.74
C GLY A 101 8.66 6.54 17.43
N TRP A 102 8.98 5.55 18.29
CA TRP A 102 7.96 4.87 19.11
C TRP A 102 7.26 5.84 20.07
N ARG A 103 8.04 6.71 20.74
CA ARG A 103 7.48 7.74 21.63
C ARG A 103 6.62 8.74 20.86
N GLU A 104 7.12 9.23 19.72
CA GLU A 104 6.41 10.19 18.89
C GLU A 104 5.09 9.63 18.36
N GLN A 105 5.11 8.42 17.79
CA GLN A 105 3.90 7.77 17.29
C GLN A 105 2.88 7.58 18.42
N GLY A 106 3.33 7.11 19.58
CA GLY A 106 2.48 6.94 20.75
C GLY A 106 1.88 8.27 21.25
N GLN A 107 2.66 9.36 21.26
CA GLN A 107 2.17 10.68 21.66
C GLN A 107 1.11 11.22 20.70
N ARG A 108 1.37 11.16 19.38
CA ARG A 108 0.41 11.62 18.36
C ARG A 108 -0.89 10.83 18.40
N LEU A 109 -0.82 9.51 18.56
CA LEU A 109 -2.01 8.65 18.72
C LEU A 109 -2.83 9.04 19.95
N ARG A 110 -2.19 9.23 21.11
CA ARG A 110 -2.87 9.65 22.34
C ARG A 110 -3.49 11.04 22.22
N ALA A 111 -2.86 11.98 21.51
CA ALA A 111 -3.40 13.30 21.23
C ALA A 111 -4.67 13.26 20.35
N GLU A 112 -4.93 12.15 19.68
CA GLU A 112 -6.16 11.88 18.94
C GLU A 112 -7.19 11.06 19.72
N GLY A 113 -6.93 10.77 21.00
CA GLY A 113 -7.81 9.96 21.84
C GLY A 113 -7.66 8.45 21.65
N VAL A 114 -6.63 8.00 20.92
CA VAL A 114 -6.36 6.58 20.73
C VAL A 114 -5.67 6.00 21.97
N GLN A 115 -6.24 4.95 22.54
CA GLN A 115 -5.66 4.24 23.68
C GLN A 115 -4.48 3.36 23.22
N VAL A 116 -3.29 3.66 23.76
CA VAL A 116 -2.04 2.94 23.48
C VAL A 116 -1.48 2.36 24.77
N GLU A 117 -1.52 1.04 24.90
CA GLU A 117 -1.02 0.26 26.04
C GLU A 117 0.21 -0.54 25.60
N ASN A 118 1.38 -0.31 26.21
CA ASN A 118 2.63 -1.04 25.91
C ASN A 118 2.93 -1.15 24.39
N GLY A 119 2.76 -0.03 23.68
CA GLY A 119 2.97 0.07 22.24
C GLY A 119 1.90 -0.62 21.37
N ARG A 120 0.80 -1.11 21.97
CA ARG A 120 -0.34 -1.71 21.28
C ARG A 120 -1.57 -0.81 21.37
N VAL A 121 -2.20 -0.61 20.22
CA VAL A 121 -3.46 0.13 20.12
C VAL A 121 -4.62 -0.85 20.27
N ARG A 122 -5.52 -0.57 21.20
CA ARG A 122 -6.82 -1.24 21.23
C ARG A 122 -7.66 -0.61 20.12
N ARG A 123 -7.95 -1.38 19.06
CA ARG A 123 -8.86 -0.89 18.01
C ARG A 123 -10.20 -0.58 18.65
N GLN A 124 -10.62 0.67 18.59
CA GLN A 124 -11.98 1.02 18.92
C GLN A 124 -12.88 0.30 17.91
N ARG A 125 -13.85 -0.46 18.42
CA ARG A 125 -14.93 -0.97 17.57
C ARG A 125 -15.56 0.28 16.95
N PRO A 126 -15.84 0.32 15.63
CA PRO A 126 -16.64 1.42 15.10
C PRO A 126 -17.88 1.51 15.97
N ALA A 127 -18.19 2.73 16.43
CA ALA A 127 -19.42 2.96 17.18
C ALA A 127 -20.53 2.30 16.37
N ARG A 128 -21.29 1.39 17.01
CA ARG A 128 -22.43 0.77 16.35
C ARG A 128 -23.27 1.90 15.78
N ASP A 129 -23.66 1.75 14.53
CA ASP A 129 -24.55 2.70 13.87
C ASP A 129 -25.81 2.77 14.73
N LEU A 130 -25.97 3.87 15.48
CA LEU A 130 -27.09 4.05 16.40
C LEU A 130 -28.42 3.88 15.65
N ASP A 131 -28.43 4.24 14.37
CA ASP A 131 -29.55 4.09 13.45
C ASP A 131 -29.92 2.62 13.20
N ALA A 132 -28.94 1.71 13.15
CA ALA A 132 -29.17 0.28 12.98
C ALA A 132 -29.69 -0.39 14.25
N GLU A 133 -29.35 0.14 15.44
CA GLU A 133 -29.88 -0.35 16.72
C GLU A 133 -31.31 0.14 16.99
N ILE A 134 -31.70 1.30 16.46
CA ILE A 134 -33.05 1.84 16.63
C ILE A 134 -34.07 1.09 15.74
N TRP A 135 -33.67 0.59 14.56
CA TRP A 135 -34.59 0.03 13.56
C TRP A 135 -34.52 -1.51 13.38
N ALA A 136 -33.82 -2.25 14.23
CA ALA A 136 -33.81 -3.71 14.14
C ALA A 136 -35.19 -4.32 14.53
N PRO A 137 -35.80 -5.19 13.69
CA PRO A 137 -37.06 -5.83 14.04
C PRO A 137 -36.86 -6.79 15.22
N ARG A 138 -37.75 -6.71 16.21
CA ARG A 138 -37.73 -7.51 17.45
C ARG A 138 -38.19 -8.94 17.24
#